data_AF-A0A9N9G5E9-F1
#
_entry.id   AF-A0A9N9G5E9-F1
#
_cell.length_a   1.000
_cell.length_b   1.000
_cell.length_c   1.000
_cell.angle_alpha   90.00
_cell.angle_beta   90.00
_cell.angle_gamma   90.00
#
_symmetry.space_group_name_H-M   'P 1'
#
loop_
_entity.id
_entity.type
_entity.pdbx_description
1 polymer ?
#
loop_
_entity_poly.entity_id
_entity_poly.type
_entity_poly.pdbx_seq_one_letter_code
_entity_poly.pdbx_strand_id
1 'polypeptide(L)'
;MPEKCSGCNKKRSLKYGNGDICTNCYSARFQSVNSGNPDIDNLIKSTHGNNPKNRLEWIPFEEFTDIQRVTEGGFSTIFTALWVKGRITRYSGVGFDRAGSEKIILKVLKDSQNINSAFIKELNNIALTQPNSNRYIIQSYGVSQDPTTKNYIFVMPYMEHGSLREYLIKHFNDVKWTDWGKSKGSKWKYISASKKYYRS
;
A
#
# COMPACT_ATOMS: atom_id res chain seq x y z
N MET A 1 -9.30 29.59 -16.08
CA MET A 1 -8.51 28.61 -15.29
C MET A 1 -7.03 28.81 -15.59
N PRO A 2 -6.10 28.76 -14.62
CA PRO A 2 -4.71 29.15 -14.89
C PRO A 2 -4.00 28.09 -15.75
N GLU A 3 -3.27 28.51 -16.79
CA GLU A 3 -2.52 27.59 -17.67
C GLU A 3 -1.24 27.02 -17.04
N LYS A 4 -0.80 27.64 -15.94
CA LYS A 4 0.48 27.38 -15.27
C LYS A 4 0.25 26.69 -13.93
N CYS A 5 1.13 25.75 -13.58
CA CYS A 5 1.18 25.13 -12.27
C CYS A 5 1.49 26.18 -11.19
N SER A 6 0.68 26.28 -10.12
CA SER A 6 0.96 27.21 -9.00
C SER A 6 2.25 26.90 -8.25
N GLY A 7 2.74 25.65 -8.31
CA GLY A 7 3.97 25.22 -7.62
C GLY A 7 5.27 25.42 -8.40
N CYS A 8 5.24 25.55 -9.73
CA CYS A 8 6.47 25.74 -10.53
C CYS A 8 6.33 26.69 -11.72
N ASN A 9 5.17 27.32 -11.91
CA ASN A 9 4.83 28.21 -13.02
C ASN A 9 5.02 27.63 -14.44
N LYS A 10 5.30 26.32 -14.58
CA LYS A 10 5.37 25.63 -15.87
C LYS A 10 3.98 25.31 -16.42
N LYS A 11 3.86 25.24 -17.74
CA LYS A 11 2.64 24.83 -18.44
C LYS A 11 2.22 23.43 -17.98
N ARG A 12 0.96 23.24 -17.61
CA ARG A 12 0.47 21.95 -17.08
C ARG A 12 0.35 20.92 -18.20
N SER A 13 0.94 19.74 -18.02
CA SER A 13 0.79 18.60 -18.95
C SER A 13 -0.31 17.62 -18.52
N LEU A 14 -0.60 17.48 -17.22
CA LEU A 14 -1.59 16.55 -16.65
C LEU A 14 -2.23 17.13 -15.38
N LYS A 15 -3.52 16.81 -15.13
CA LYS A 15 -4.34 17.33 -14.01
C LYS A 15 -4.33 16.34 -12.82
N TYR A 16 -4.00 16.80 -11.62
CA TYR A 16 -4.21 16.05 -10.36
C TYR A 16 -4.78 16.95 -9.26
N GLY A 17 -5.68 16.42 -8.42
CA GLY A 17 -6.33 17.17 -7.33
C GLY A 17 -7.33 18.22 -7.82
N ASN A 18 -7.37 19.38 -7.15
CA ASN A 18 -8.19 20.54 -7.54
C ASN A 18 -7.72 21.23 -8.84
N GLY A 19 -6.62 20.74 -9.44
CA GLY A 19 -6.08 21.21 -10.70
C GLY A 19 -4.97 22.24 -10.57
N ASP A 20 -4.61 22.71 -9.38
CA ASP A 20 -3.71 23.86 -9.20
C ASP A 20 -2.22 23.56 -9.41
N ILE A 21 -1.79 22.30 -9.27
CA ILE A 21 -0.38 21.89 -9.41
C ILE A 21 -0.19 20.75 -10.41
N CYS A 22 0.99 20.72 -11.06
CA CYS A 22 1.39 19.66 -11.98
C CYS A 22 1.90 18.41 -11.23
N THR A 23 1.94 17.28 -11.92
CA THR A 23 2.41 15.98 -11.38
C THR A 23 3.78 16.06 -10.72
N ASN A 24 4.72 16.80 -11.31
CA ASN A 24 6.07 16.92 -10.76
C ASN A 24 6.09 17.71 -9.44
N CYS A 25 5.33 18.81 -9.35
CA CYS A 25 5.19 19.55 -8.08
C CYS A 25 4.42 18.75 -7.05
N TYR A 26 3.43 17.99 -7.49
CA TYR A 26 2.69 17.07 -6.62
C TYR A 26 3.64 16.00 -6.08
N SER A 27 4.41 15.31 -6.91
CA SER A 27 5.40 14.30 -6.49
C SER A 27 6.55 14.88 -5.66
N ALA A 28 7.06 16.06 -5.97
CA ALA A 28 8.13 16.71 -5.21
C ALA A 28 7.73 16.96 -3.75
N ARG A 29 6.43 17.20 -3.49
CA ARG A 29 5.90 17.41 -2.13
C ARG A 29 5.82 16.13 -1.29
N PHE A 30 6.07 14.95 -1.87
CA PHE A 30 6.18 13.66 -1.15
C PHE A 30 7.64 13.23 -0.93
N GLN A 31 8.62 14.07 -1.29
CA GLN A 31 10.04 13.67 -1.26
C GLN A 31 10.64 13.53 0.14
N SER A 32 9.94 13.94 1.19
CA SER A 32 10.38 13.73 2.59
C SER A 32 10.03 12.31 3.06
N VAL A 33 10.57 11.29 2.38
CA VAL A 33 10.66 9.93 2.92
C VAL A 33 12.00 9.85 3.64
N ASN A 34 11.97 9.52 4.93
CA ASN A 34 13.15 9.33 5.75
C ASN A 34 12.89 8.20 6.75
N SER A 35 13.15 6.98 6.31
CA SER A 35 13.11 5.79 7.15
C SER A 35 14.41 5.56 7.93
N GLY A 36 15.43 6.39 7.71
CA GLY A 36 16.81 6.12 8.13
C GLY A 36 17.49 5.00 7.32
N ASN A 37 16.85 4.50 6.25
CA ASN A 37 17.41 3.47 5.37
C ASN A 37 17.27 3.89 3.89
N PRO A 38 18.40 4.19 3.21
CA PRO A 38 18.37 4.66 1.82
C PRO A 38 17.69 3.72 0.82
N ASP A 39 17.80 2.39 1.02
CA ASP A 39 17.21 1.41 0.10
C ASP A 39 15.68 1.43 0.20
N ILE A 40 15.15 1.53 1.42
CA ILE A 40 13.72 1.68 1.66
C ILE A 40 13.22 3.02 1.12
N ASP A 41 13.93 4.10 1.41
CA ASP A 41 13.56 5.43 0.95
C ASP A 41 13.50 5.49 -0.58
N ASN A 42 14.49 4.92 -1.27
CA ASN A 42 14.54 4.86 -2.73
C ASN A 42 13.39 4.02 -3.30
N LEU A 43 13.08 2.89 -2.67
CA LEU A 43 11.99 2.01 -3.10
C LEU A 43 10.63 2.66 -2.88
N ILE A 44 10.37 3.32 -1.74
CA ILE A 44 9.15 4.10 -1.51
C ILE A 44 9.04 5.21 -2.56
N LYS A 45 10.10 6.00 -2.76
CA LYS A 45 10.14 7.08 -3.77
C LYS A 45 9.89 6.56 -5.19
N SER A 46 10.32 5.35 -5.52
CA SER A 46 10.04 4.73 -6.83
C SER A 46 8.53 4.55 -7.11
N THR A 47 7.71 4.44 -6.05
CA THR A 47 6.24 4.36 -6.17
C THR A 47 5.58 5.72 -6.39
N HIS A 48 6.31 6.84 -6.20
CA HIS A 48 5.78 8.21 -6.27
C HIS A 48 5.65 8.76 -7.69
N GLY A 49 5.50 7.86 -8.68
CA GLY A 49 5.25 8.21 -10.08
C GLY A 49 3.95 8.99 -10.30
N ASN A 50 3.49 9.03 -11.55
CA ASN A 50 2.44 9.98 -11.95
C ASN A 50 1.10 9.78 -11.25
N ASN A 51 0.78 8.60 -10.69
CA ASN A 51 -0.50 8.35 -10.03
C ASN A 51 -0.40 8.57 -8.50
N PRO A 52 -1.07 9.58 -7.93
CA PRO A 52 -1.12 9.84 -6.49
C PRO A 52 -1.70 8.71 -5.65
N LYS A 53 -2.61 7.91 -6.24
CA LYS A 53 -3.48 7.00 -5.48
C LYS A 53 -2.79 5.73 -5.02
N ASN A 54 -1.63 5.42 -5.59
CA ASN A 54 -0.96 4.13 -5.42
C ASN A 54 0.45 4.31 -4.86
N ARG A 55 0.65 5.33 -4.03
CA ARG A 55 1.95 5.69 -3.43
C ARG A 55 2.11 5.01 -2.09
N LEU A 56 3.29 4.45 -1.85
CA LEU A 56 3.67 4.00 -0.53
C LEU A 56 4.10 5.20 0.32
N GLU A 57 3.74 5.18 1.58
CA GLU A 57 4.21 6.10 2.61
C GLU A 57 5.23 5.40 3.52
N TRP A 58 6.22 6.15 4.00
CA TRP A 58 6.87 5.78 5.24
C TRP A 58 5.99 6.26 6.39
N ILE A 59 5.59 5.36 7.27
CA ILE A 59 4.64 5.64 8.34
C ILE A 59 5.38 5.43 9.67
N PRO A 60 5.53 6.47 10.51
CA PRO A 60 6.13 6.32 11.82
C PRO A 60 5.32 5.35 12.69
N PHE A 61 6.00 4.47 13.42
CA PHE A 61 5.35 3.41 14.20
C PHE A 61 4.45 3.97 15.31
N GLU A 62 4.84 5.11 15.88
CA GLU A 62 4.10 5.86 16.89
C GLU A 62 2.73 6.36 16.42
N GLU A 63 2.44 6.32 15.12
CA GLU A 63 1.10 6.64 14.58
C GLU A 63 0.11 5.47 14.71
N PHE A 64 0.57 4.30 15.18
CA PHE A 64 -0.27 3.12 15.40
C PHE A 64 -0.68 2.98 16.86
N THR A 65 -1.96 2.75 17.07
CA THR A 65 -2.59 2.54 18.38
C THR A 65 -3.44 1.27 18.35
N ASP A 66 -3.88 0.78 19.51
CA ASP A 66 -4.72 -0.41 19.64
C ASP A 66 -4.20 -1.63 18.88
N ILE A 67 -2.88 -1.87 18.97
CA ILE A 67 -2.21 -2.95 18.25
C ILE A 67 -2.58 -4.29 18.90
N GLN A 68 -3.20 -5.18 18.13
CA GLN A 68 -3.64 -6.50 18.59
C GLN A 68 -3.14 -7.60 17.66
N ARG A 69 -2.53 -8.66 18.20
CA ARG A 69 -2.05 -9.78 17.40
C ARG A 69 -3.23 -10.62 16.90
N VAL A 70 -3.28 -10.87 15.59
CA VAL A 70 -4.28 -11.72 14.94
C VAL A 70 -3.75 -13.14 14.81
N THR A 71 -2.59 -13.29 14.18
CA THR A 71 -2.01 -14.60 13.89
C THR A 71 -0.51 -14.50 13.64
N GLU A 72 0.16 -15.63 13.70
CA GLU A 72 1.59 -15.75 13.49
C GLU A 72 1.87 -16.94 12.56
N GLY A 73 2.65 -16.68 11.52
CA GLY A 73 3.13 -17.71 10.60
C GLY A 73 4.65 -17.88 10.67
N GLY A 74 5.19 -18.70 9.77
CA GLY A 74 6.63 -18.93 9.68
C GLY A 74 7.44 -17.67 9.34
N PHE A 75 6.91 -16.81 8.46
CA PHE A 75 7.65 -15.66 7.90
C PHE A 75 7.17 -14.30 8.40
N SER A 76 6.00 -14.25 9.04
CA SER A 76 5.39 -12.97 9.43
C SER A 76 4.40 -13.13 10.57
N THR A 77 4.21 -12.05 11.31
CA THR A 77 3.15 -11.91 12.32
C THR A 77 2.16 -10.83 11.87
N ILE A 78 0.87 -11.12 11.98
CA ILE A 78 -0.21 -10.22 11.56
C ILE A 78 -0.85 -9.59 12.78
N PHE A 79 -1.01 -8.28 12.75
CA PHE A 79 -1.71 -7.49 13.76
C PHE A 79 -2.80 -6.64 13.11
N THR A 80 -3.83 -6.31 13.87
CA THR A 80 -4.69 -5.16 13.61
C THR A 80 -4.21 -3.97 14.40
N ALA A 81 -4.43 -2.76 13.89
CA ALA A 81 -4.16 -1.52 14.60
C ALA A 81 -5.10 -0.40 14.11
N LEU A 82 -5.14 0.70 14.85
CA LEU A 82 -5.67 1.98 14.39
C LEU A 82 -4.51 2.89 13.98
N TRP A 83 -4.53 3.37 12.74
CA TRP A 83 -3.63 4.42 12.27
C TRP A 83 -4.28 5.78 12.48
N VAL A 84 -3.76 6.57 13.42
CA VAL A 84 -4.42 7.78 13.91
C VAL A 84 -4.60 8.87 12.85
N LYS A 85 -3.63 9.01 11.93
CA LYS A 85 -3.73 9.96 10.81
C LYS A 85 -4.47 9.37 9.63
N GLY A 86 -4.31 8.08 9.37
CA GLY A 86 -4.83 7.41 8.19
C GLY A 86 -4.14 7.82 6.89
N ARG A 87 -4.59 7.23 5.78
CA ARG A 87 -4.00 7.46 4.46
C ARG A 87 -4.23 8.89 3.94
N ILE A 88 -3.34 9.34 3.06
CA ILE A 88 -3.55 10.58 2.29
C ILE A 88 -4.75 10.41 1.35
N THR A 89 -5.69 11.35 1.38
CA THR A 89 -6.90 11.32 0.54
C THR A 89 -6.80 12.28 -0.64
N ARG A 90 -6.30 13.49 -0.41
CA ARG A 90 -6.09 14.51 -1.44
C ARG A 90 -5.06 15.54 -1.01
N TYR A 91 -4.63 16.36 -1.96
CA TYR A 91 -3.86 17.56 -1.70
C TYR A 91 -4.76 18.78 -1.77
N SER A 92 -4.70 19.63 -0.74
CA SER A 92 -5.54 20.82 -0.59
C SER A 92 -4.89 22.13 -1.05
N GLY A 93 -3.68 22.09 -1.62
CA GLY A 93 -2.94 23.31 -2.01
C GLY A 93 -1.96 23.80 -0.95
N VAL A 94 -2.25 23.52 0.32
CA VAL A 94 -1.42 23.86 1.49
C VAL A 94 -0.77 22.63 2.12
N GLY A 95 -1.41 21.46 2.02
CA GLY A 95 -0.94 20.22 2.62
C GLY A 95 -1.71 19.00 2.11
N PHE A 96 -1.43 17.86 2.71
CA PHE A 96 -2.15 16.61 2.42
C PHE A 96 -3.28 16.42 3.42
N ASP A 97 -4.51 16.34 2.90
CA ASP A 97 -5.66 15.94 3.68
C ASP A 97 -5.57 14.44 3.95
N ARG A 98 -5.91 14.05 5.16
CA ARG A 98 -5.80 12.68 5.67
C ARG A 98 -7.19 12.11 5.93
N ALA A 99 -7.34 10.78 5.84
CA ALA A 99 -8.62 10.12 6.08
C ALA A 99 -9.10 10.22 7.54
N GLY A 100 -8.18 10.53 8.48
CA GLY A 100 -8.43 10.40 9.91
C GLY A 100 -8.18 8.98 10.37
N SER A 101 -8.56 8.68 11.61
CA SER A 101 -8.32 7.35 12.21
C SER A 101 -8.88 6.24 11.34
N GLU A 102 -8.02 5.30 10.94
CA GLU A 102 -8.34 4.21 10.03
C GLU A 102 -7.89 2.86 10.62
N LYS A 103 -8.78 1.86 10.61
CA LYS A 103 -8.42 0.49 11.00
C LYS A 103 -7.59 -0.17 9.90
N ILE A 104 -6.46 -0.75 10.28
CA ILE A 104 -5.46 -1.29 9.36
C ILE A 104 -4.97 -2.67 9.79
N ILE A 105 -4.25 -3.32 8.87
CA ILE A 105 -3.45 -4.52 9.12
C ILE A 105 -1.97 -4.15 9.10
N LEU A 106 -1.25 -4.61 10.12
CA LEU A 106 0.21 -4.58 10.18
C LEU A 106 0.73 -6.01 9.95
N LYS A 107 1.44 -6.23 8.84
CA LYS A 107 2.17 -7.47 8.59
C LYS A 107 3.64 -7.25 8.91
N VAL A 108 4.06 -7.72 10.08
CA VAL A 108 5.45 -7.66 10.53
C VAL A 108 6.22 -8.82 9.93
N LEU A 109 7.28 -8.55 9.18
CA LEU A 109 8.13 -9.59 8.61
C LEU A 109 9.23 -9.96 9.60
N LYS A 110 9.35 -11.25 9.92
CA LYS A 110 10.36 -11.74 10.85
C LYS A 110 11.75 -11.64 10.20
N ASP A 111 12.76 -11.40 11.04
CA ASP A 111 14.17 -11.35 10.65
C ASP A 111 14.47 -10.38 9.50
N SER A 112 13.72 -9.28 9.44
CA SER A 112 13.80 -8.27 8.37
C SER A 112 14.61 -7.03 8.74
N GLN A 113 15.16 -6.97 9.97
CA GLN A 113 16.05 -5.90 10.44
C GLN A 113 17.24 -5.67 9.51
N ASN A 114 17.73 -6.75 8.88
CA ASN A 114 18.70 -6.68 7.81
C ASN A 114 17.92 -6.84 6.51
N ILE A 115 17.89 -5.79 5.68
CA ILE A 115 17.24 -5.83 4.37
C ILE A 115 17.85 -6.98 3.58
N ASN A 116 17.08 -8.03 3.39
CA ASN A 116 17.47 -9.19 2.62
C ASN A 116 16.69 -9.22 1.29
N SER A 117 17.14 -10.09 0.39
CA SER A 117 16.53 -10.23 -0.94
C SER A 117 15.05 -10.63 -0.89
N ALA A 118 14.60 -11.32 0.17
CA ALA A 118 13.20 -11.70 0.34
C ALA A 118 12.31 -10.49 0.66
N PHE A 119 12.75 -9.63 1.59
CA PHE A 119 12.05 -8.37 1.91
C PHE A 119 11.95 -7.48 0.66
N ILE A 120 13.07 -7.29 -0.05
CA ILE A 120 13.12 -6.48 -1.28
C ILE A 120 12.24 -7.07 -2.37
N LYS A 121 12.21 -8.40 -2.55
CA LYS A 121 11.32 -9.09 -3.48
C LYS A 121 9.85 -8.83 -3.14
N GLU A 122 9.46 -8.94 -1.87
CA GLU A 122 8.07 -8.71 -1.45
C GLU A 122 7.66 -7.23 -1.61
N LEU A 123 8.53 -6.30 -1.21
CA LEU A 123 8.31 -4.86 -1.36
C LEU A 123 8.26 -4.45 -2.85
N ASN A 124 9.12 -5.01 -3.71
CA ASN A 124 9.06 -4.84 -5.16
C ASN A 124 7.79 -5.43 -5.76
N ASN A 125 7.35 -6.61 -5.33
CA ASN A 125 6.10 -7.20 -5.79
C ASN A 125 4.91 -6.28 -5.47
N ILE A 126 4.88 -5.72 -4.26
CA ILE A 126 3.88 -4.70 -3.89
C ILE A 126 4.01 -3.49 -4.82
N ALA A 127 5.19 -2.87 -4.90
CA ALA A 127 5.45 -1.69 -5.73
C ALA A 127 5.08 -1.88 -7.22
N LEU A 128 5.33 -3.06 -7.81
CA LEU A 128 4.98 -3.38 -9.20
C LEU A 128 3.47 -3.51 -9.41
N THR A 129 2.74 -3.97 -8.38
CA THR A 129 1.28 -4.07 -8.45
C THR A 129 0.56 -2.74 -8.19
N GLN A 130 1.22 -1.78 -7.55
CA GLN A 130 0.66 -0.46 -7.25
C GLN A 130 0.24 0.34 -8.50
N PRO A 131 1.11 0.66 -9.49
CA PRO A 131 0.74 1.53 -10.60
C PRO A 131 -0.32 0.95 -11.55
N ASN A 132 -0.39 -0.39 -11.63
CA ASN A 132 -1.34 -1.13 -12.48
C ASN A 132 -2.48 -1.79 -11.69
N SER A 133 -2.71 -1.38 -10.43
CA SER A 133 -3.79 -1.94 -9.63
C SER A 133 -5.14 -1.57 -10.27
N ASN A 134 -5.61 -2.45 -11.15
CA ASN A 134 -7.03 -2.75 -11.26
C ASN A 134 -7.55 -2.97 -9.82
N ARG A 135 -8.83 -2.65 -9.54
CA ARG A 135 -9.43 -2.57 -8.18
C ARG A 135 -9.39 -3.86 -7.32
N TYR A 136 -8.57 -4.84 -7.69
CA TYR A 136 -8.59 -6.24 -7.32
C TYR A 136 -7.26 -6.75 -6.72
N ILE A 137 -6.22 -5.90 -6.61
CA ILE A 137 -4.96 -6.23 -5.93
C ILE A 137 -4.90 -5.43 -4.63
N ILE A 138 -4.49 -6.07 -3.52
CA ILE A 138 -4.44 -5.44 -2.20
C ILE A 138 -3.41 -4.31 -2.24
N GLN A 139 -3.87 -3.07 -2.15
CA GLN A 139 -3.02 -1.89 -2.07
C GLN A 139 -2.38 -1.84 -0.69
N SER A 140 -1.06 -1.73 -0.61
CA SER A 140 -0.39 -1.34 0.63
C SER A 140 -0.45 0.18 0.77
N TYR A 141 -0.66 0.68 1.99
CA TYR A 141 -0.53 2.11 2.31
C TYR A 141 0.93 2.52 2.47
N GLY A 142 1.78 1.60 2.93
CA GLY A 142 3.15 1.98 3.24
C GLY A 142 3.96 0.93 3.96
N VAL A 143 5.09 1.42 4.47
CA VAL A 143 6.06 0.66 5.25
C VAL A 143 6.31 1.40 6.56
N SER A 144 6.48 0.64 7.62
CA SER A 144 6.96 1.11 8.93
C SER A 144 8.08 0.18 9.41
N GLN A 145 8.71 0.52 10.53
CA GLN A 145 9.63 -0.36 11.23
C GLN A 145 9.25 -0.44 12.71
N ASP A 146 9.26 -1.64 13.26
CA ASP A 146 9.07 -1.87 14.69
C ASP A 146 10.28 -1.30 15.46
N PRO A 147 10.08 -0.38 16.42
CA PRO A 147 11.19 0.30 17.09
C PRO A 147 12.04 -0.63 17.96
N THR A 148 11.49 -1.76 18.42
CA THR A 148 12.14 -2.70 19.33
C THR A 148 12.92 -3.77 18.57
N THR A 149 12.25 -4.47 17.66
CA THR A 149 12.82 -5.59 16.89
C THR A 149 13.53 -5.14 15.62
N LYS A 150 13.30 -3.90 15.18
CA LYS A 150 13.77 -3.34 13.89
C LYS A 150 13.23 -4.08 12.66
N ASN A 151 12.28 -4.98 12.85
CA ASN A 151 11.58 -5.63 11.74
C ASN A 151 10.73 -4.64 10.97
N TYR A 152 10.74 -4.75 9.66
CA TYR A 152 9.88 -3.97 8.79
C TYR A 152 8.44 -4.49 8.80
N ILE A 153 7.53 -3.54 8.61
CA ILE A 153 6.10 -3.73 8.73
C ILE A 153 5.44 -3.23 7.45
N PHE A 154 4.60 -4.08 6.85
CA PHE A 154 3.70 -3.64 5.79
C PHE A 154 2.39 -3.14 6.38
N VAL A 155 1.97 -1.96 5.95
CA VAL A 155 0.74 -1.30 6.39
C VAL A 155 -0.32 -1.45 5.30
N MET A 156 -1.41 -2.12 5.61
CA MET A 156 -2.41 -2.57 4.62
C MET A 156 -3.83 -2.23 5.07
N PRO A 157 -4.79 -2.07 4.13
CA PRO A 157 -6.20 -1.91 4.45
C PRO A 157 -6.71 -3.08 5.27
N TYR A 158 -7.50 -2.79 6.29
CA TYR A 158 -8.29 -3.81 6.95
C TYR A 158 -9.39 -4.32 6.03
N MET A 159 -9.50 -5.65 5.87
CA MET A 159 -10.50 -6.29 5.04
C MET A 159 -11.59 -6.88 5.96
N GLU A 160 -12.78 -6.26 5.98
CA GLU A 160 -13.88 -6.67 6.87
C GLU A 160 -14.36 -8.11 6.65
N HIS A 161 -14.17 -8.67 5.45
CA HIS A 161 -14.58 -10.03 5.11
C HIS A 161 -13.49 -11.09 5.35
N GLY A 162 -12.44 -10.74 6.08
CA GLY A 162 -11.33 -11.64 6.40
C GLY A 162 -10.39 -11.88 5.22
N SER A 163 -9.51 -12.85 5.40
CA SER A 163 -8.51 -13.22 4.40
C SER A 163 -9.12 -14.00 3.24
N LEU A 164 -8.50 -13.91 2.06
CA LEU A 164 -8.89 -14.76 0.92
C LEU A 164 -8.83 -16.25 1.28
N ARG A 165 -7.91 -16.65 2.17
CA ARG A 165 -7.78 -18.03 2.64
C ARG A 165 -9.05 -18.47 3.39
N GLU A 166 -9.52 -17.68 4.34
CA GLU A 166 -10.76 -17.97 5.08
C GLU A 166 -11.97 -18.01 4.15
N TYR A 167 -12.02 -17.07 3.20
CA TYR A 167 -13.05 -17.06 2.17
C TYR A 167 -13.05 -18.35 1.33
N LEU A 168 -11.88 -18.77 0.84
CA LEU A 168 -11.74 -19.99 0.02
C LEU A 168 -12.03 -21.25 0.81
N ILE A 169 -11.67 -21.31 2.10
CA ILE A 169 -12.03 -22.43 2.99
C ILE A 169 -13.55 -22.51 3.15
N LYS A 170 -14.21 -21.37 3.40
CA LYS A 170 -15.65 -21.30 3.63
C LYS A 170 -16.50 -21.60 2.38
N HIS A 171 -15.99 -21.24 1.21
CA HIS A 171 -16.71 -21.35 -0.06
C HIS A 171 -16.13 -22.40 -1.01
N PHE A 172 -15.28 -23.31 -0.52
CA PHE A 172 -14.56 -24.28 -1.36
C PHE A 172 -15.50 -25.08 -2.27
N ASN A 173 -16.65 -25.51 -1.74
CA ASN A 173 -17.64 -26.31 -2.46
C ASN A 173 -18.55 -25.49 -3.39
N ASP A 174 -18.59 -24.16 -3.22
CA ASP A 174 -19.38 -23.24 -4.05
C ASP A 174 -18.62 -22.82 -5.32
N VAL A 175 -17.31 -23.02 -5.34
CA VAL A 175 -16.41 -22.69 -6.45
C VAL A 175 -16.49 -23.81 -7.49
N LYS A 176 -17.34 -23.67 -8.51
CA LYS A 176 -17.45 -24.66 -9.59
C LYS A 176 -16.30 -24.52 -10.59
N TRP A 177 -15.71 -25.65 -10.99
CA TRP A 177 -14.63 -25.71 -11.98
C TRP A 177 -15.00 -25.09 -13.34
N THR A 178 -16.28 -25.03 -13.70
CA THR A 178 -16.76 -24.43 -14.95
C THR A 178 -16.76 -22.89 -14.94
N ASP A 179 -16.64 -22.26 -13.76
CA ASP A 179 -16.53 -20.79 -13.64
C ASP A 179 -15.13 -20.26 -14.00
N TRP A 180 -14.15 -21.16 -14.15
CA TRP A 180 -12.76 -20.85 -14.52
C TRP A 180 -12.60 -20.45 -16.00
N GLY A 181 -13.45 -20.99 -16.89
CA GLY A 181 -13.33 -20.79 -18.34
C GLY A 181 -14.17 -19.65 -18.92
N LYS A 182 -15.08 -19.04 -18.16
CA LYS A 182 -16.08 -18.09 -18.70
C LYS A 182 -16.16 -16.72 -18.03
N SER A 183 -15.34 -16.39 -17.03
CA SER A 183 -15.63 -15.24 -16.17
C SER A 183 -14.93 -13.93 -16.54
N LYS A 184 -15.59 -13.10 -17.37
CA LYS A 184 -15.40 -11.63 -17.39
C LYS A 184 -16.11 -10.97 -16.17
N GLY A 185 -15.85 -11.44 -14.95
CA GLY A 185 -16.53 -10.99 -13.74
C GLY A 185 -15.58 -10.66 -12.58
N SER A 186 -15.91 -9.59 -11.85
CA SER A 186 -15.14 -8.92 -10.78
C SER A 186 -14.62 -9.83 -9.66
N LYS A 187 -15.31 -10.94 -9.40
CA LYS A 187 -15.02 -11.89 -8.30
C LYS A 187 -13.82 -12.81 -8.59
N TRP A 188 -13.54 -13.11 -9.86
CA TRP A 188 -12.54 -14.11 -10.24
C TRP A 188 -11.14 -13.53 -10.49
N LYS A 189 -11.02 -12.22 -10.72
CA LYS A 189 -9.73 -11.53 -10.84
C LYS A 189 -8.99 -11.39 -9.50
N TYR A 190 -9.70 -11.42 -8.38
CA TYR A 190 -9.12 -11.50 -7.02
C TYR A 190 -8.38 -12.83 -6.77
N ILE A 191 -8.90 -13.94 -7.30
CA ILE A 191 -8.35 -15.29 -7.11
C ILE A 191 -7.15 -15.54 -8.04
N SER A 192 -7.10 -14.93 -9.22
CA SER A 192 -5.94 -15.03 -10.11
C SER A 192 -4.74 -14.19 -9.63
N ALA A 193 -4.98 -13.03 -9.03
CA ALA A 193 -3.92 -12.19 -8.44
C ALA A 193 -3.23 -12.87 -7.25
N SER A 194 -3.98 -13.58 -6.41
CA SER A 194 -3.43 -14.31 -5.26
C SER A 194 -2.70 -15.60 -5.64
N LYS A 195 -3.03 -16.25 -6.76
CA LYS A 195 -2.26 -17.42 -7.24
C LYS A 195 -0.83 -17.06 -7.67
N LYS A 196 -0.58 -15.82 -8.09
CA LYS A 196 0.79 -15.31 -8.33
C LYS A 196 1.53 -15.03 -7.02
N TYR A 197 0.79 -14.76 -5.93
CA TYR A 197 1.29 -14.46 -4.60
C TYR A 197 1.71 -15.70 -3.80
N TYR A 198 1.10 -16.87 -4.04
CA TYR A 198 1.40 -18.12 -3.32
C TYR A 198 2.32 -19.10 -4.07
N ARG A 199 2.92 -18.69 -5.20
CA ARG A 199 3.79 -19.54 -6.05
C ARG A 199 5.26 -19.12 -6.10
N SER A 200 5.75 -18.29 -5.18
CA SER A 200 7.14 -17.79 -5.16
C SER A 200 7.68 -17.67 -3.75
#